data_AF-A0A3D9ISY6-F1
#
_entry.id   AF-A0A3D9ISY6-F1
#
_cell.length_a   1.000
_cell.length_b   1.000
_cell.length_c   1.000
_cell.angle_alpha   90.00
_cell.angle_beta   90.00
_cell.angle_gamma   90.00
#
_symmetry.space_group_name_H-M   'P 1'
#
loop_
_entity.id
_entity.type
_entity.pdbx_description
1 polymer ?
#
loop_
_entity_poly.entity_id
_entity_poly.type
_entity_poly.pdbx_seq_one_letter_code
_entity_poly.pdbx_strand_id
1 'polypeptide(L)' 'MYSRKKVFEEIPEEMTAVWSCTSEGCNGWMRDNFAFETVPTCGLCHTPMESGMKMLPQLVNTSRDQKSLRKGVSIG' A
#
# COMPACT_ATOMS: atom_id res chain seq x y z
N MET A 1 -9.16 -40.41 15.32
CA MET A 1 -8.75 -38.99 15.31
C MET A 1 -8.66 -38.51 13.87
N TYR A 2 -9.70 -37.84 13.36
CA TYR A 2 -9.68 -37.32 11.99
C TYR A 2 -9.08 -35.92 12.03
N SER A 3 -7.81 -35.79 11.64
CA SER A 3 -7.19 -34.48 11.45
C SER A 3 -7.85 -33.83 10.24
N ARG A 4 -8.73 -32.84 10.46
CA ARG A 4 -9.24 -32.01 9.35
C ARG A 4 -8.04 -31.24 8.80
N LYS A 5 -7.52 -31.66 7.65
CA LYS A 5 -6.65 -30.79 6.85
C LYS A 5 -7.45 -29.52 6.55
N LYS A 6 -7.07 -28.39 7.16
CA LYS A 6 -7.55 -27.09 6.71
C LYS A 6 -7.06 -26.94 5.27
N VAL A 7 -7.98 -27.04 4.32
CA VAL A 7 -7.74 -26.57 2.96
C VAL A 7 -7.65 -25.05 3.10
N PHE A 8 -6.44 -24.52 2.99
CA PHE A 8 -6.27 -23.08 2.85
C PHE A 8 -6.76 -22.75 1.45
N GLU A 9 -7.86 -22.01 1.35
CA GLU A 9 -8.23 -21.38 0.09
C GLU A 9 -7.14 -20.39 -0.27
N GLU A 10 -6.58 -20.52 -1.47
CA GLU A 10 -5.59 -19.59 -1.98
C GLU A 10 -6.25 -18.22 -2.16
N ILE A 11 -5.69 -17.20 -1.51
CA ILE A 11 -6.20 -15.83 -1.63
C ILE A 11 -5.76 -15.30 -2.99
N PRO A 12 -6.68 -14.81 -3.84
CA PRO A 12 -6.33 -14.25 -5.13
C PRO A 12 -5.34 -13.09 -4.97
N GLU A 13 -4.23 -13.15 -5.70
CA GLU A 13 -3.22 -12.10 -5.74
C GLU A 13 -3.31 -11.31 -7.06
N GLU A 14 -2.85 -10.07 -7.03
CA GLU A 14 -2.73 -9.20 -8.20
C GLU A 14 -1.44 -8.38 -8.17
N MET A 15 -0.96 -8.01 -9.35
CA MET A 15 0.18 -7.12 -9.48
C MET A 15 -0.27 -5.70 -9.12
N THR A 16 0.13 -5.24 -7.93
CA THR A 16 -0.33 -3.98 -7.34
C THR A 16 0.78 -2.93 -7.37
N ALA A 17 0.45 -1.71 -7.80
CA ALA A 17 1.36 -0.56 -7.69
C ALA A 17 1.57 -0.18 -6.22
N VAL A 18 2.83 0.00 -5.83
CA VAL A 18 3.25 0.31 -4.46
C VAL A 18 4.28 1.43 -4.43
N TRP A 19 4.39 2.07 -3.28
CA TRP A 19 5.53 2.89 -2.89
C TRP A 19 6.40 2.07 -1.94
N SER A 20 7.71 2.00 -2.21
CA SER A 20 8.70 1.35 -1.36
C SER A 20 9.65 2.38 -0.78
N CYS A 21 9.98 2.26 0.50
CA CYS A 21 10.95 3.12 1.16
C CYS A 21 12.34 2.94 0.53
N THR A 22 13.03 4.05 0.25
CA THR A 22 14.39 4.02 -0.32
C THR A 22 15.49 3.93 0.74
N SER A 23 15.14 3.98 2.02
CA SER A 23 16.12 3.94 3.12
C SER A 23 16.61 2.53 3.37
N GLU A 24 17.94 2.35 3.38
CA GLU A 24 18.56 1.08 3.74
C GLU A 24 18.14 0.65 5.16
N GLY A 25 17.70 -0.60 5.29
CA GLY A 25 17.21 -1.14 6.56
C GLY A 25 15.75 -0.79 6.91
N CYS A 26 15.06 -0.01 6.09
CA CYS A 26 13.63 0.23 6.25
C CYS A 26 12.80 -0.61 5.26
N ASN A 27 11.92 -1.46 5.79
CA ASN A 27 11.03 -2.31 4.97
C ASN A 27 9.66 -1.65 4.72
N GLY A 28 9.56 -0.33 4.88
CA GLY A 28 8.30 0.40 4.72
C GLY A 28 7.83 0.38 3.27
N TRP A 29 6.57 0.05 3.05
CA TRP A 29 5.92 0.19 1.75
C TRP A 29 4.42 0.42 1.94
N MET A 30 3.75 0.98 0.93
CA MET A 30 2.29 1.13 0.91
C MET A 30 1.74 0.97 -0.50
N ARG A 31 0.45 0.62 -0.62
CA ARG A 31 -0.22 0.58 -1.93
C ARG A 31 -0.41 2.00 -2.48
N ASP A 32 -0.15 2.16 -3.77
CA ASP A 32 -0.24 3.45 -4.45
C ASP A 32 -1.65 4.05 -4.39
N ASN A 33 -2.68 3.22 -4.55
CA ASN A 33 -4.07 3.64 -4.53
C ASN A 33 -4.58 4.04 -3.13
N PHE A 34 -3.77 3.91 -2.08
CA PHE A 34 -4.07 4.42 -0.74
C PHE A 34 -3.19 5.61 -0.34
N ALA A 35 -2.32 6.09 -1.24
CA ALA A 35 -1.49 7.25 -0.98
C ALA A 35 -2.30 8.56 -1.11
N PHE A 36 -2.02 9.51 -0.21
CA PHE A 36 -2.60 10.86 -0.24
C PHE A 36 -1.83 11.80 -1.16
N GLU A 37 -0.55 11.49 -1.42
CA GLU A 37 0.35 12.31 -2.22
C GLU A 37 0.76 11.56 -3.49
N THR A 38 1.15 12.31 -4.53
CA THR A 38 1.65 11.73 -5.79
C THR A 38 2.97 11.02 -5.62
N VAL A 39 3.80 11.47 -4.67
CA VAL A 39 5.02 10.80 -4.21
C VAL A 39 5.05 10.95 -2.69
N PRO A 40 4.73 9.89 -1.93
CA PRO A 40 4.69 9.95 -0.48
C PRO A 40 6.09 9.84 0.15
N THR A 41 6.21 10.34 1.37
CA THR A 41 7.31 9.99 2.28
C THR A 41 6.94 8.77 3.11
N CYS A 42 7.93 7.94 3.46
CA CYS A 42 7.73 6.77 4.30
C CYS A 42 7.17 7.16 5.68
N GLY A 43 6.04 6.59 6.08
CA GLY A 43 5.45 6.85 7.40
C GLY A 43 6.24 6.29 8.59
N LEU A 44 7.27 5.48 8.34
CA LEU A 44 8.10 4.87 9.40
C LEU A 44 9.39 5.65 9.68
N CYS A 45 10.06 6.13 8.63
CA CYS A 45 11.37 6.79 8.75
C CYS A 45 11.46 8.13 8.00
N HIS A 46 10.36 8.60 7.40
CA HIS A 46 10.23 9.89 6.73
C HIS A 46 11.15 10.12 5.53
N THR A 47 11.84 9.09 5.04
CA THR A 47 12.61 9.17 3.79
C THR A 47 11.67 9.12 2.57
N PRO A 48 12.14 9.57 1.39
CA PRO A 48 11.40 9.40 0.15
C PRO A 48 11.04 7.94 -0.13
N MET A 49 10.00 7.75 -0.92
CA MET A 49 9.61 6.45 -1.45
C MET A 49 9.71 6.44 -2.97
N GLU A 50 9.98 5.27 -3.53
CA GLU A 50 10.01 5.03 -4.98
C GLU A 50 8.84 4.15 -5.42
N SER A 51 8.36 4.37 -6.65
CA SER A 51 7.26 3.59 -7.21
C SER A 51 7.74 2.21 -7.65
N GLY A 52 6.93 1.19 -7.41
CA GLY A 52 7.20 -0.18 -7.87
C GLY A 52 5.92 -1.01 -7.97
N MET A 53 6.10 -2.31 -8.20
CA MET A 53 5.01 -3.29 -8.26
C MET A 53 5.28 -4.45 -7.29
N LYS A 54 4.24 -4.97 -6.64
CA LYS A 54 4.30 -6.21 -5.82
C LYS A 54 3.10 -7.10 -6.12
N MET A 55 3.31 -8.42 -6.10
CA MET A 55 2.21 -9.39 -6.01
C MET A 55 1.65 -9.36 -4.59
N LEU A 56 0.39 -8.96 -4.45
CA LEU A 56 -0.29 -8.83 -3.16
C LEU A 56 -1.71 -9.39 -3.27
N PRO A 57 -2.34 -9.78 -2.14
CA PRO A 57 -3.77 -10.07 -2.11
C PRO A 57 -4.58 -8.94 -2.72
N GLN A 58 -5.62 -9.27 -3.49
CA GLN A 58 -6.50 -8.27 -4.08
C GLN A 58 -7.13 -7.39 -2.99
N LEU A 59 -7.09 -6.07 -3.19
CA LEU A 59 -7.75 -5.12 -2.28
C LEU A 59 -8.37 -3.95 -3.04
N VAL A 60 -9.69 -3.89 -3.00
CA VAL A 60 -10.47 -2.80 -3.59
C VAL A 60 -10.46 -1.58 -2.66
N ASN A 61 -9.93 -0.46 -3.16
CA ASN A 61 -10.13 0.82 -2.49
C ASN A 61 -11.46 1.44 -2.95
N THR A 62 -12.43 1.56 -2.04
CA THR A 62 -13.73 2.21 -2.30
C THR A 62 -13.73 3.71 -1.97
N SER A 63 -12.61 4.23 -1.46
CA SER A 63 -12.43 5.64 -1.15
C SER A 63 -12.28 6.49 -2.41
N ARG A 64 -12.59 7.79 -2.31
CA ARG A 64 -12.26 8.75 -3.38
C ARG A 64 -10.75 8.83 -3.54
N ASP A 65 -10.27 8.98 -4.78
CA ASP A 65 -8.86 9.20 -5.07
C ASP A 65 -8.38 10.49 -4.39
N GLN A 66 -7.68 10.31 -3.27
CA GLN A 66 -7.19 11.39 -2.42
C GLN A 66 -6.17 12.25 -3.15
N LYS A 67 -5.44 11.72 -4.14
CA LYS A 67 -4.43 12.47 -4.90
C LYS A 67 -5.05 13.50 -5.84
N SER A 68 -6.27 13.23 -6.28
CA SER A 68 -7.02 14.13 -7.16
C SER A 68 -7.70 15.29 -6.41
N LEU A 69 -7.91 15.16 -5.09
CA LEU A 69 -8.47 16.24 -4.29
C LEU A 69 -7.42 17.33 -4.08
N ARG A 70 -7.78 18.58 -4.42
CA ARG A 70 -6.94 19.75 -4.16
C ARG A 70 -6.62 19.82 -2.66
N LYS A 71 -5.33 19.82 -2.28
CA LYS A 71 -4.85 20.09 -0.91
C LYS A 71 -5.44 21.43 -0.47
N GLY A 72 -6.49 21.40 0.33
CA GLY A 72 -7.30 22.58 0.60
C GLY A 72 -8.23 22.42 1.77
N VAL A 73 -7.70 22.02 2.94
CA VAL A 73 -8.29 22.41 4.23
C VAL A 73 -7.13 22.61 5.21
N SER A 74 -6.75 23.87 5.43
CA SER A 74 -6.04 24.29 6.63
C SER A 74 -7.06 24.29 7.78
N ILE A 75 -7.06 23.25 8.61
CA ILE A 75 -7.69 23.32 9.93
C ILE A 75 -6.67 24.01 10.83
N GLY A 76 -6.76 25.34 10.85
CA GLY A 76 -6.12 26.18 11.87
C GLY A 76 -6.95 26.21 13.14
#